data_AF-A0A6M7W5T4-F1
#
_entry.id   AF-A0A6M7W5T4-F1
#
_cell.length_a   1.000
_cell.length_b   1.000
_cell.length_c   1.000
_cell.angle_alpha   90.00
_cell.angle_beta   90.00
_cell.angle_gamma   90.00
#
_symmetry.space_group_name_H-M   'P 1'
#
loop_
_entity.id
_entity.type
_entity.pdbx_description
1 polymer ?
#
loop_
_entity_poly.entity_id
_entity_poly.type
_entity_poly.pdbx_seq_one_letter_code
_entity_poly.pdbx_strand_id
1 'polypeptide(L)' 'MTEKHPKRPRDPNQLARSIVDIATGEATAEEDHKNKAAVELGRRGGKIGGRVRADRMSAEERADAARLAASARWRKRGD' A
#
# COMPACT_ATOMS: atom_id res chain seq x y z
N MET A 1 11.09 12.69 -1.49
CA MET A 1 11.30 11.31 -1.02
C MET A 1 10.46 11.18 0.24
N THR A 2 9.25 10.62 0.16
CA THR A 2 8.44 10.42 1.36
C THR A 2 9.11 9.31 2.15
N GLU A 3 9.72 9.65 3.29
CA GLU A 3 10.20 8.63 4.21
C GLU A 3 9.04 7.68 4.53
N LYS A 4 9.34 6.39 4.43
CA LYS A 4 8.35 5.32 4.59
C LYS A 4 7.92 5.36 6.05
N HIS A 5 6.72 5.90 6.29
CA HIS A 5 6.21 6.02 7.65
C HIS A 5 5.99 4.61 8.20
N PRO A 6 6.64 4.24 9.32
CA PRO A 6 6.52 2.90 9.88
C PRO A 6 5.07 2.65 10.32
N LYS A 7 4.57 1.44 10.06
CA LYS A 7 3.24 1.05 10.53
C LYS A 7 3.26 1.02 12.05
N ARG A 8 2.36 1.78 12.67
CA ARG A 8 2.22 1.82 14.13
C ARG A 8 1.37 0.64 14.61
N PRO A 9 1.81 -0.08 15.66
CA PRO A 9 0.98 -1.07 16.33
C PRO A 9 -0.33 -0.47 16.83
N ARG A 10 -1.40 -1.28 16.84
CA ARG A 10 -2.71 -0.87 17.40
C ARG A 10 -2.75 -1.00 18.92
N ASP A 11 -1.97 -1.92 19.47
CA ASP A 11 -1.86 -2.13 20.91
C ASP A 11 -1.13 -0.94 21.56
N PRO A 12 -1.67 -0.35 22.64
CA PRO A 12 -1.06 0.81 23.29
C PRO A 12 0.34 0.56 23.87
N ASN A 13 0.61 -0.64 24.40
CA ASN A 13 1.91 -0.95 25.00
C ASN A 13 2.99 -1.10 23.92
N GLN A 14 2.65 -1.80 22.82
CA GLN A 14 3.52 -1.91 21.66
C GLN A 14 3.77 -0.54 21.01
N LEU A 15 2.74 0.32 20.96
CA LEU A 15 2.90 1.68 20.46
C LEU A 15 3.84 2.49 21.34
N ALA A 16 3.66 2.48 22.66
CA ALA A 16 4.54 3.17 23.61
C ALA A 16 6.00 2.74 23.44
N ARG A 17 6.27 1.42 23.33
CA ARG A 17 7.61 0.90 23.02
C ARG A 17 8.14 1.47 21.70
N SER A 18 7.35 1.42 20.62
CA SER A 18 7.77 1.94 19.32
C SER A 18 8.06 3.45 19.31
N ILE A 19 7.48 4.21 20.24
CA ILE A 19 7.76 5.64 20.40
C ILE A 19 9.11 5.82 21.09
N VAL A 20 9.37 5.07 22.17
CA VAL A 20 10.65 5.08 22.88
C VAL A 20 11.78 4.68 21.93
N ASP A 21 11.66 3.55 21.24
CA ASP A 21 12.67 3.04 20.31
C ASP A 21 13.04 4.10 19.24
N ILE A 22 12.07 4.85 18.73
CA ILE A 22 12.31 5.91 17.74
C ILE A 22 12.99 7.13 18.37
N ALA A 23 12.56 7.53 19.56
CA ALA A 23 13.13 8.68 20.25
C ALA A 23 14.57 8.42 20.72
N THR A 24 14.91 7.18 21.06
CA THR A 24 16.25 6.74 21.47
C THR A 24 17.16 6.37 20.29
N GLY A 25 16.63 6.30 19.07
CA GLY A 25 17.38 5.88 17.88
C GLY A 25 17.62 4.36 17.79
N GLU A 26 16.95 3.57 18.63
CA GLU A 26 17.01 2.11 18.64
C GLU A 26 16.04 1.47 17.62
N ALA A 27 15.17 2.28 17.00
CA ALA A 27 14.25 1.83 15.97
C ALA A 27 15.01 1.31 14.75
N THR A 28 14.82 0.02 14.45
CA THR A 28 15.36 -0.57 13.23
C THR A 28 14.52 -0.11 12.03
N ALA A 29 15.17 0.54 11.07
CA ALA A 29 14.54 0.79 9.78
C ALA A 29 14.34 -0.56 9.08
N GLU A 30 13.10 -0.89 8.70
CA GLU A 30 12.87 -2.01 7.79
C GLU A 30 13.62 -1.71 6.48
N GLU A 31 14.67 -2.47 6.21
CA GLU A 31 15.40 -2.36 4.96
C GLU A 31 14.50 -2.74 3.79
N ASP A 32 14.39 -1.86 2.79
CA ASP A 32 13.65 -2.19 1.57
C ASP A 32 14.53 -3.13 0.72
N HIS A 33 14.36 -4.44 0.90
CA HIS A 33 15.08 -5.46 0.14
C HIS A 33 14.69 -5.52 -1.36
N LYS A 34 13.85 -4.61 -1.84
CA LYS A 34 13.43 -4.59 -3.25
C LYS A 34 14.50 -3.98 -4.14
N ASN A 35 14.71 -4.59 -5.30
CA ASN A 35 15.53 -4.00 -6.36
C ASN A 35 14.89 -2.67 -6.84
N LYS A 36 15.57 -1.54 -6.58
CA LYS A 36 15.09 -0.19 -6.90
C LYS A 36 14.76 -0.01 -8.38
N ALA A 37 15.55 -0.61 -9.28
CA ALA A 37 15.31 -0.53 -10.71
C ALA A 37 14.02 -1.26 -11.12
N ALA A 38 13.75 -2.43 -10.51
CA ALA A 38 12.53 -3.20 -10.76
C ALA A 38 11.27 -2.46 -10.25
N VAL A 39 11.35 -1.82 -9.09
CA VAL A 39 10.24 -1.00 -8.53
C VAL A 39 9.89 0.15 -9.48
N GLU A 40 10.91 0.89 -9.93
CA GLU A 40 10.72 2.01 -10.84
C GLU A 40 10.16 1.57 -12.20
N LEU A 41 10.64 0.43 -12.74
CA LEU A 41 10.11 -0.16 -13.96
C LEU A 41 8.62 -0.53 -13.83
N GLY A 42 8.26 -1.23 -12.76
CA GLY A 42 6.87 -1.61 -12.47
C GLY A 42 5.96 -0.38 -12.33
N ARG A 43 6.45 0.67 -11.67
CA ARG A 43 5.72 1.94 -11.53
C ARG A 43 5.48 2.61 -12.89
N ARG A 44 6.47 2.61 -13.79
CA ARG A 44 6.33 3.16 -15.15
C ARG A 44 5.27 2.40 -15.95
N GLY A 45 5.35 1.06 -15.94
CA GLY A 45 4.37 0.21 -16.60
C GLY A 45 2.95 0.40 -16.06
N GLY A 46 2.78 0.41 -14.74
CA GLY A 46 1.48 0.56 -14.08
C GLY A 46 0.78 1.89 -14.40
N LYS A 47 1.53 3.01 -14.48
CA LYS A 47 0.96 4.32 -14.86
C LYS A 47 0.35 4.33 -16.26
N ILE A 48 0.96 3.61 -17.19
CA ILE A 48 0.48 3.52 -18.58
C ILE A 48 -0.63 2.47 -18.67
N GLY A 49 -0.39 1.26 -18.16
CA GLY A 49 -1.30 0.13 -18.26
C GLY A 49 -2.64 0.37 -17.58
N GLY A 50 -2.64 1.02 -16.41
CA GLY A 50 -3.88 1.37 -15.69
C GLY A 50 -4.78 2.30 -16.50
N ARG A 51 -4.20 3.33 -17.14
CA ARG A 51 -4.94 4.26 -18.00
C ARG A 51 -5.50 3.55 -19.23
N VAL A 52 -4.64 2.83 -19.97
CA VAL A 52 -5.06 2.10 -21.18
C VAL A 52 -6.17 1.09 -20.87
N ARG A 53 -6.10 0.38 -19.74
CA ARG A 53 -7.17 -0.52 -19.31
C ARG A 53 -8.47 0.23 -19.04
N ALA A 54 -8.41 1.37 -18.36
CA ALA A 54 -9.60 2.16 -18.05
C ALA A 54 -10.27 2.77 -19.29
N ASP A 55 -9.47 3.20 -20.27
CA ASP A 55 -9.94 3.78 -21.54
C ASP A 55 -10.60 2.73 -22.44
N ARG A 56 -10.15 1.47 -22.37
CA ARG A 56 -10.73 0.34 -23.12
C ARG A 56 -12.02 -0.21 -22.53
N MET A 57 -12.39 0.18 -21.31
CA MET A 57 -13.61 -0.28 -20.66
C MET A 57 -14.80 0.60 -21.04
N SER A 58 -15.95 -0.05 -21.24
CA SER A 58 -17.25 0.63 -21.31
C SER A 58 -17.62 1.27 -19.96
N ALA A 59 -18.63 2.12 -19.96
CA ALA A 59 -19.13 2.73 -18.72
C ALA A 59 -19.66 1.68 -17.73
N GLU A 60 -20.33 0.64 -18.24
CA GLU A 60 -20.87 -0.46 -17.44
C GLU A 60 -19.75 -1.32 -16.84
N GLU A 61 -18.77 -1.73 -17.64
CA GLU A 61 -17.61 -2.52 -17.17
C GLU A 61 -16.82 -1.77 -16.10
N ARG A 62 -16.69 -0.44 -16.24
CA ARG A 62 -16.03 0.40 -15.23
C ARG A 62 -16.83 0.44 -13.93
N ALA A 63 -18.16 0.54 -14.02
CA ALA A 63 -19.04 0.49 -12.86
C ALA A 63 -18.97 -0.88 -12.15
N ASP A 64 -18.96 -1.97 -12.91
CA ASP A 64 -18.79 -3.33 -12.37
C ASP A 64 -17.46 -3.52 -11.67
N ALA A 65 -16.37 -3.08 -12.29
CA ALA A 65 -15.05 -3.12 -11.68
C ALA A 65 -15.00 -2.32 -10.36
N ALA A 66 -15.67 -1.16 -10.30
CA ALA A 66 -15.76 -0.35 -9.09
C ALA A 66 -16.60 -1.04 -7.99
N ARG A 67 -17.74 -1.63 -8.35
CA ARG A 67 -18.59 -2.41 -7.42
C ARG A 67 -17.79 -3.58 -6.83
N LEU A 68 -17.12 -4.35 -7.66
CA LEU A 68 -16.30 -5.48 -7.24
C LEU A 68 -15.18 -5.03 -6.28
N ALA A 69 -14.49 -3.94 -6.60
CA ALA A 69 -13.44 -3.38 -5.74
C ALA A 69 -13.96 -2.93 -4.38
N ALA A 70 -15.14 -2.31 -4.34
CA ALA A 70 -15.80 -1.92 -3.10
C ALA A 70 -16.17 -3.15 -2.27
N SER A 71 -16.83 -4.15 -2.87
CA SER A 71 -17.16 -5.41 -2.21
C SER A 71 -15.93 -6.11 -1.65
N ALA A 72 -14.82 -6.16 -2.40
CA ALA A 72 -13.57 -6.76 -1.94
C ALA A 72 -12.95 -6.00 -0.74
N ARG A 73 -13.03 -4.66 -0.75
CA ARG A 73 -12.53 -3.82 0.35
C ARG A 73 -13.33 -4.00 1.64
N TRP A 74 -14.65 -4.11 1.52
CA TRP A 74 -15.56 -4.17 2.67
C TRP A 74 -15.95 -5.59 3.09
N ARG A 75 -15.57 -6.61 2.32
CA ARG A 75 -15.74 -8.00 2.72
C ARG A 75 -15.00 -8.21 4.04
N LYS A 76 -15.74 -8.52 5.10
CA LYS A 76 -15.16 -9.03 6.34
C LYS A 76 -14.32 -10.25 5.98
N ARG A 77 -13.01 -10.19 6.25
CA ARG A 77 -12.25 -11.43 6.39
C ARG A 77 -12.91 -12.15 7.56
N GLY A 78 -13.44 -13.35 7.32
CA GLY A 78 -13.84 -14.22 8.42
C GLY A 78 -12.64 -14.37 9.33
N ASP A 79 -12.87 -14.24 10.63
CA ASP A 79 -11.84 -14.39 11.67
C ASP A 79 -11.12 -15.73 11.54
#